data_AF-A0A1F8ZL29-F1
#
_entry.id   AF-A0A1F8ZL29-F1
#
_cell.length_a   1.000
_cell.length_b   1.000
_cell.length_c   1.000
_cell.angle_alpha   90.00
_cell.angle_beta   90.00
_cell.angle_gamma   90.00
#
_symmetry.space_group_name_H-M   'P 1'
#
loop_
_entity.id
_entity.type
_entity.pdbx_description
1 polymer ?
#
loop_
_entity_poly.entity_id
_entity_poly.type
_entity_poly.pdbx_seq_one_letter_code
_entity_poly.pdbx_strand_id
1 'polypeptide(L)'
;TFLGYSRPKGRVGTRNYLAIIPTVFCANEVAWRIAKKFKNARPLLHHQGCAQLKPDVDRVTQTLIGLGTNPNVGAVLLIGLGCESVSIQEVFRGLKKRGQTVEQIVIQTLGGMKKAIERGTQLAARLDKGLSRSKRKPFPVKHLVMGIKCGSSDASSGLVSNPAVGAASDKLLSRGGTVIFGETTEFLGAEHLLARRAVCGEVAAKIFEIVERMENRVIAVGVDMRGSQPTPGNIQGGITTIEEKSLGAICKSGSMPINGVLEYGEMISGKGLFILDSPGKEAEIMTGLSAAGANLIVFST
;
A
#
# COMPACT_ATOMS: atom_id res chain seq x y z
N THR A 1 6.54 -2.54 -23.53
CA THR A 1 7.44 -3.05 -22.46
C THR A 1 7.81 -1.89 -21.53
N PHE A 2 8.52 -2.13 -20.44
CA PHE A 2 9.09 -1.07 -19.57
C PHE A 2 10.46 -1.50 -19.02
N LEU A 3 11.31 -0.54 -18.65
CA LEU A 3 12.61 -0.81 -18.02
C LEU A 3 12.46 -1.01 -16.50
N GLY A 4 12.64 -2.25 -16.05
CA GLY A 4 12.46 -2.64 -14.66
C GLY A 4 13.62 -3.44 -14.07
N TYR A 5 13.51 -3.77 -12.78
CA TYR A 5 14.47 -4.59 -12.03
C TYR A 5 13.86 -5.95 -11.73
N SER A 6 14.59 -7.02 -12.04
CA SER A 6 14.17 -8.38 -11.68
C SER A 6 14.09 -8.54 -10.16
N ARG A 7 13.07 -9.27 -9.70
CA ARG A 7 12.87 -9.64 -8.30
C ARG A 7 12.59 -11.14 -8.17
N PRO A 8 12.68 -11.70 -6.95
CA PRO A 8 12.25 -13.07 -6.69
C PRO A 8 10.83 -13.33 -7.19
N LYS A 9 10.55 -14.60 -7.52
CA LYS A 9 9.22 -15.08 -7.95
C LYS A 9 8.65 -14.34 -9.18
N GLY A 10 9.53 -13.89 -10.09
CA GLY A 10 9.12 -13.29 -11.37
C GLY A 10 8.48 -11.90 -11.26
N ARG A 11 8.54 -11.24 -10.09
CA ARG A 11 8.09 -9.86 -9.91
C ARG A 11 9.10 -8.90 -10.53
N VAL A 12 8.65 -7.69 -10.87
CA VAL A 12 9.49 -6.66 -11.47
C VAL A 12 9.27 -5.33 -10.79
N GLY A 13 10.35 -4.69 -10.33
CA GLY A 13 10.32 -3.34 -9.76
C GLY A 13 10.47 -2.26 -10.82
N THR A 14 9.78 -1.13 -10.66
CA THR A 14 10.03 0.10 -11.46
C THR A 14 11.10 0.99 -10.80
N ARG A 15 11.49 0.67 -9.56
CA ARG A 15 12.54 1.31 -8.75
C ARG A 15 13.39 0.25 -8.03
N ASN A 16 14.49 0.68 -7.42
CA ASN A 16 15.42 -0.18 -6.70
C ASN A 16 15.90 0.49 -5.41
N TYR A 17 15.01 0.53 -4.41
CA TYR A 17 15.26 1.20 -3.15
C TYR A 17 15.87 0.26 -2.10
N LEU A 18 16.68 0.85 -1.22
CA LEU A 18 16.98 0.28 0.09
C LEU A 18 15.92 0.78 1.07
N ALA A 19 15.01 -0.09 1.50
CA ALA A 19 14.02 0.27 2.50
C ALA A 19 14.64 0.18 3.91
N ILE A 20 14.55 1.26 4.68
CA ILE A 20 14.90 1.26 6.10
C ILE A 20 13.59 1.27 6.88
N ILE A 21 13.26 0.15 7.51
CA ILE A 21 11.94 -0.11 8.08
C ILE A 21 12.08 -0.23 9.60
N PRO A 22 11.57 0.71 10.39
CA PRO A 22 11.38 0.50 11.82
C PRO A 22 10.20 -0.47 12.06
N THR A 23 10.25 -1.27 13.12
CA THR A 23 9.09 -2.10 13.57
C THR A 23 8.17 -1.36 14.54
N VAL A 24 8.62 -0.21 15.05
CA VAL A 24 7.94 0.61 16.06
C VAL A 24 8.32 2.07 15.90
N PHE A 25 7.41 3.00 16.20
CA PHE A 25 7.66 4.43 16.04
C PHE A 25 8.89 4.92 16.82
N CYS A 26 9.20 4.32 17.99
CA CYS A 26 10.38 4.66 18.79
C CYS A 26 11.72 4.47 18.05
N ALA A 27 11.73 3.63 17.01
CA ALA A 27 12.91 3.37 16.18
C ALA A 27 13.02 4.32 14.96
N ASN A 28 12.03 5.19 14.74
CA ASN A 28 11.97 6.08 13.56
C ASN A 28 13.21 6.96 13.42
N GLU A 29 13.70 7.55 14.51
CA GLU A 29 14.86 8.45 14.46
C GLU A 29 16.13 7.73 13.99
N VAL A 30 16.32 6.48 14.44
CA VAL A 30 17.43 5.63 13.99
C VAL A 30 17.30 5.32 12.50
N ALA A 31 16.09 4.94 12.06
CA ALA A 31 15.80 4.66 10.65
C ALA A 31 16.08 5.86 9.75
N TRP A 32 15.60 7.04 10.14
CA TRP A 32 15.78 8.27 9.40
C TRP A 32 17.25 8.70 9.31
N ARG A 33 17.99 8.66 10.42
CA ARG A 33 19.42 9.01 10.45
C ARG A 33 20.27 8.09 9.59
N ILE A 34 19.97 6.79 9.55
CA ILE A 34 20.66 5.85 8.67
C ILE A 34 20.30 6.14 7.22
N ALA A 35 19.01 6.29 6.90
CA ALA A 35 18.55 6.49 5.52
C ALA A 35 19.13 7.75 4.88
N LYS A 36 19.26 8.85 5.64
CA LYS A 36 19.85 10.11 5.15
C LYS A 36 21.27 10.00 4.58
N LYS A 37 22.01 8.95 4.93
CA LYS A 37 23.38 8.72 4.45
C LYS A 37 23.44 8.09 3.05
N PHE A 38 22.31 7.63 2.51
CA PHE A 38 22.27 6.88 1.24
C PHE A 38 21.21 7.47 0.31
N LYS A 39 21.62 7.83 -0.92
CA LYS A 39 20.73 8.45 -1.93
C LYS A 39 19.50 7.58 -2.28
N ASN A 40 19.70 6.27 -2.34
CA ASN A 40 18.66 5.30 -2.73
C ASN A 40 17.91 4.68 -1.53
N ALA A 41 18.23 5.10 -0.31
CA ALA A 41 17.51 4.65 0.86
C ALA A 41 16.19 5.40 1.02
N ARG A 42 15.15 4.69 1.47
CA ARG A 42 13.85 5.26 1.80
C ARG A 42 13.49 4.85 3.23
N PRO A 43 13.41 5.79 4.18
CA PRO A 43 12.91 5.49 5.51
C PRO A 43 11.39 5.33 5.43
N LEU A 44 10.87 4.16 5.81
CA LEU A 44 9.43 3.88 5.82
C LEU A 44 8.90 4.08 7.24
N LEU A 45 8.85 5.33 7.68
CA LEU A 45 8.47 5.71 9.04
C LEU A 45 6.97 5.53 9.27
N HIS A 46 6.58 5.15 10.49
CA HIS A 46 5.18 5.02 10.88
C HIS A 46 4.96 5.40 12.35
N HIS A 47 3.70 5.63 12.72
CA HIS A 47 3.29 6.03 14.07
C HIS A 47 2.82 4.85 14.95
N GLN A 48 2.77 3.64 14.39
CA GLN A 48 2.33 2.44 15.12
C GLN A 48 3.31 2.08 16.26
N GLY A 49 2.74 1.66 17.39
CA GLY A 49 3.42 1.47 18.66
C GLY A 49 2.92 0.26 19.43
N CYS A 50 3.28 0.18 20.72
CA CYS A 50 2.76 -0.84 21.63
C CYS A 50 1.31 -0.53 22.08
N ALA A 51 0.75 -1.39 22.94
CA ALA A 51 -0.61 -1.26 23.48
C ALA A 51 -1.73 -1.35 22.44
N GLN A 52 -1.48 -2.12 21.37
CA GLN A 52 -2.46 -2.43 20.34
C GLN A 52 -3.08 -3.81 20.58
N LEU A 53 -4.28 -4.02 20.05
CA LEU A 53 -4.91 -5.35 20.07
C LEU A 53 -4.21 -6.26 19.08
N LYS A 54 -4.31 -7.58 19.29
CA LYS A 54 -3.65 -8.58 18.43
C LYS A 54 -3.97 -8.40 16.93
N PRO A 55 -5.22 -8.16 16.50
CA PRO A 55 -5.53 -7.92 15.08
C PRO A 55 -4.81 -6.69 14.50
N ASP A 56 -4.63 -5.64 15.30
CA ASP A 56 -3.90 -4.44 14.89
C ASP A 56 -2.41 -4.72 14.72
N VAL A 57 -1.81 -5.42 15.69
CA VAL A 57 -0.40 -5.86 15.62
C VAL A 57 -0.16 -6.73 14.39
N ASP A 58 -1.09 -7.63 14.08
CA ASP A 58 -1.00 -8.51 12.90
C ASP A 58 -1.08 -7.71 11.59
N ARG A 59 -2.02 -6.76 11.51
CA ARG A 59 -2.15 -5.87 10.36
C ARG A 59 -0.89 -5.03 10.14
N VAL A 60 -0.29 -4.48 11.21
CA VAL A 60 0.98 -3.76 11.12
C VAL A 60 2.09 -4.70 10.65
N THR A 61 2.19 -5.89 11.23
CA THR A 61 3.19 -6.90 10.88
C THR A 61 3.11 -7.28 9.39
N GLN A 62 1.91 -7.59 8.89
CA GLN A 62 1.71 -7.91 7.47
C GLN A 62 2.01 -6.71 6.57
N THR A 63 1.62 -5.50 6.98
CA THR A 63 1.92 -4.27 6.25
C THR A 63 3.43 -4.04 6.12
N LEU A 64 4.21 -4.20 7.19
CA LEU A 64 5.67 -4.05 7.16
C LEU A 64 6.34 -5.11 6.28
N ILE A 65 5.86 -6.36 6.31
CA ILE A 65 6.31 -7.42 5.41
C ILE A 65 5.98 -7.07 3.95
N GLY A 66 4.76 -6.60 3.68
CA GLY A 66 4.31 -6.16 2.36
C GLY A 66 5.18 -5.03 1.81
N LEU A 67 5.42 -3.99 2.60
CA LEU A 67 6.29 -2.87 2.23
C LEU A 67 7.72 -3.33 1.93
N GLY A 68 8.31 -4.16 2.78
CA GLY A 68 9.66 -4.68 2.58
C GLY A 68 9.78 -5.67 1.42
N THR A 69 8.67 -6.26 0.96
CA THR A 69 8.63 -7.15 -0.22
C THR A 69 8.01 -6.52 -1.46
N ASN A 70 7.74 -5.22 -1.43
CA ASN A 70 7.30 -4.48 -2.61
C ASN A 70 8.36 -4.61 -3.73
N PRO A 71 7.98 -4.79 -5.01
CA PRO A 71 8.95 -4.97 -6.10
C PRO A 71 9.93 -3.80 -6.26
N ASN A 72 9.57 -2.60 -5.83
CA ASN A 72 10.44 -1.43 -5.85
C ASN A 72 11.53 -1.46 -4.77
N VAL A 73 11.41 -2.34 -3.78
CA VAL A 73 12.41 -2.56 -2.73
C VAL A 73 13.34 -3.68 -3.19
N GLY A 74 14.64 -3.37 -3.28
CA GLY A 74 15.66 -4.35 -3.61
C GLY A 74 16.30 -4.97 -2.38
N ALA A 75 16.40 -4.22 -1.28
CA ALA A 75 16.97 -4.66 -0.02
C ALA A 75 16.29 -3.94 1.16
N VAL A 76 16.32 -4.57 2.34
CA VAL A 76 15.71 -4.04 3.56
C VAL A 76 16.73 -4.03 4.70
N LEU A 77 16.77 -2.93 5.47
CA LEU A 77 17.30 -2.91 6.81
C LEU A 77 16.14 -2.73 7.80
N LEU A 78 15.90 -3.74 8.62
CA LEU A 78 14.87 -3.73 9.65
C LEU A 78 15.46 -3.22 10.98
N ILE A 79 14.74 -2.35 11.68
CA ILE A 79 15.21 -1.72 12.93
C ILE A 79 14.17 -1.93 14.01
N GLY A 80 14.50 -2.74 15.01
CA GLY A 80 13.69 -2.89 16.22
C GLY A 80 14.23 -2.09 17.39
N LEU A 81 13.35 -1.72 18.31
CA LEU A 81 13.76 -1.15 19.59
C LEU A 81 14.24 -2.28 20.51
N GLY A 82 13.45 -3.35 20.64
CA GLY A 82 13.68 -4.52 21.48
C GLY A 82 12.52 -4.88 22.41
N CYS A 83 11.49 -4.02 22.51
CA CYS A 83 10.35 -4.21 23.41
C CYS A 83 8.98 -3.99 22.75
N GLU A 84 8.95 -3.82 21.43
CA GLU A 84 7.72 -3.60 20.68
C GLU A 84 6.81 -4.82 20.59
N SER A 85 5.50 -4.58 20.42
CA SER A 85 4.51 -5.65 20.21
C SER A 85 4.67 -6.35 18.86
N VAL A 86 5.10 -5.62 17.83
CA VAL A 86 5.43 -6.17 16.51
C VAL A 86 6.78 -6.88 16.59
N SER A 87 6.77 -8.20 16.49
CA SER A 87 8.01 -8.98 16.56
C SER A 87 8.92 -8.70 15.37
N ILE A 88 10.10 -8.11 15.63
CA ILE A 88 11.13 -7.93 14.61
C ILE A 88 11.52 -9.26 13.93
N GLN A 89 11.53 -10.35 14.69
CA GLN A 89 11.87 -11.67 14.16
C GLN A 89 10.77 -12.20 13.23
N GLU A 90 9.51 -11.92 13.53
CA GLU A 90 8.40 -12.30 12.66
C GLU A 90 8.48 -11.58 11.32
N VAL A 91 8.67 -10.25 11.33
CA VAL A 91 8.84 -9.46 10.12
C VAL A 91 10.07 -9.93 9.33
N PHE A 92 11.21 -10.13 10.01
CA PHE A 92 12.44 -10.61 9.38
C PHE A 92 12.25 -11.97 8.70
N ARG A 93 11.62 -12.94 9.36
CA ARG A 93 11.30 -14.26 8.79
C ARG A 93 10.32 -14.14 7.62
N GLY A 94 9.30 -13.29 7.74
CA GLY A 94 8.33 -13.02 6.67
C GLY A 94 8.99 -12.49 5.40
N LEU A 95 9.93 -11.55 5.54
CA LEU A 95 10.75 -11.02 4.45
C LEU A 95 11.65 -12.12 3.83
N LYS A 96 12.38 -12.88 4.66
CA LYS A 96 13.26 -13.98 4.20
C LYS A 96 12.49 -15.07 3.44
N LYS A 97 11.33 -15.51 3.95
CA LYS A 97 10.46 -16.52 3.31
C LYS A 97 10.02 -16.11 1.90
N ARG A 98 9.99 -14.80 1.62
CA ARG A 98 9.63 -14.23 0.32
C ARG A 98 10.84 -13.96 -0.59
N GLY A 99 12.04 -14.32 -0.15
CA GLY A 99 13.29 -14.16 -0.90
C GLY A 99 13.90 -12.77 -0.81
N GLN A 100 13.46 -11.94 0.14
CA GLN A 100 13.95 -10.57 0.29
C GLN A 100 15.37 -10.57 0.89
N THR A 101 16.27 -9.79 0.30
CA THR A 101 17.54 -9.45 0.95
C THR A 101 17.25 -8.52 2.11
N VAL A 102 17.46 -9.01 3.33
CA VAL A 102 17.18 -8.28 4.57
C VAL A 102 18.26 -8.52 5.62
N GLU A 103 18.61 -7.44 6.31
CA GLU A 103 19.40 -7.41 7.56
C GLU A 103 18.54 -6.77 8.67
N GLN A 104 18.89 -7.03 9.93
CA GLN A 104 18.18 -6.43 11.08
C GLN A 104 19.15 -5.94 12.16
N ILE A 105 18.73 -4.91 12.89
CA ILE A 105 19.38 -4.45 14.13
C ILE A 105 18.33 -4.25 15.22
N VAL A 106 18.74 -4.43 16.47
CA VAL A 106 17.91 -4.15 17.65
C VAL A 106 18.64 -3.15 18.53
N ILE A 107 18.01 -1.99 18.78
CA ILE A 107 18.64 -0.84 19.42
C ILE A 107 19.11 -1.18 20.84
N GLN A 108 18.24 -1.80 21.64
CA GLN A 108 18.56 -2.15 23.03
C GLN A 108 19.67 -3.19 23.12
N THR A 109 19.65 -4.22 22.27
CA THR A 109 20.71 -5.25 22.20
C THR A 109 22.06 -4.66 21.81
N LEU A 110 22.09 -3.61 20.98
CA LEU A 110 23.31 -2.92 20.60
C LEU A 110 23.78 -1.89 21.63
N GLY A 111 23.05 -1.69 22.73
CA GLY A 111 23.42 -0.74 23.79
C GLY A 111 23.09 0.72 23.46
N GLY A 112 22.03 0.96 22.68
CA GLY A 112 21.45 2.28 22.47
C GLY A 112 21.65 2.88 21.07
N MET A 113 21.06 4.07 20.88
CA MET A 113 20.89 4.70 19.57
C MET A 113 22.20 4.93 18.81
N LYS A 114 23.26 5.42 19.47
CA LYS A 114 24.54 5.72 18.81
C LYS A 114 25.14 4.49 18.13
N LYS A 115 25.28 3.40 18.89
CA LYS A 115 25.80 2.11 18.40
C LYS A 115 24.88 1.50 17.32
N ALA A 116 23.57 1.64 17.47
CA ALA A 116 22.60 1.20 16.48
C ALA A 116 22.74 1.94 15.14
N ILE A 117 22.93 3.27 15.15
CA ILE A 117 23.16 4.06 13.94
C ILE A 117 24.47 3.66 13.26
N GLU A 118 25.55 3.50 14.02
CA GLU A 118 26.86 3.06 13.50
C GLU A 118 26.74 1.68 12.82
N ARG A 119 26.20 0.69 13.53
CA ARG A 119 26.01 -0.67 13.00
C ARG A 119 25.05 -0.71 11.81
N GLY A 120 23.92 0.00 11.91
CA GLY A 120 22.93 0.10 10.85
C GLY A 120 23.49 0.78 9.59
N THR A 121 24.34 1.80 9.74
CA THR A 121 25.04 2.45 8.61
C THR A 121 25.95 1.46 7.89
N GLN A 122 26.72 0.64 8.62
CA GLN A 122 27.60 -0.37 8.02
C GLN A 122 26.81 -1.42 7.22
N LEU A 123 25.69 -1.91 7.77
CA LEU A 123 24.83 -2.88 7.09
C LEU A 123 24.14 -2.27 5.87
N ALA A 124 23.60 -1.06 6.00
CA ALA A 124 23.00 -0.32 4.89
C ALA A 124 23.99 -0.09 3.74
N ALA A 125 25.26 0.23 4.02
CA ALA A 125 26.29 0.39 3.00
C ALA A 125 26.55 -0.91 2.22
N ARG A 126 26.56 -2.06 2.90
CA ARG A 126 26.68 -3.37 2.23
C ARG A 126 25.48 -3.65 1.33
N LEU A 127 24.26 -3.39 1.82
CA LEU A 127 23.04 -3.59 1.05
C LEU A 127 22.99 -2.67 -0.18
N ASP A 128 23.28 -1.38 -0.01
CA ASP A 128 23.29 -0.39 -1.09
C ASP A 128 24.33 -0.74 -2.18
N LYS A 129 25.53 -1.19 -1.79
CA LYS A 129 26.54 -1.71 -2.73
C LYS A 129 26.06 -2.94 -3.50
N GLY A 130 25.22 -3.79 -2.89
CA GLY A 130 24.57 -4.89 -3.58
C GLY A 130 23.56 -4.41 -4.63
N LEU A 131 22.75 -3.41 -4.26
CA LEU A 131 21.73 -2.83 -5.14
C LEU A 131 22.31 -2.13 -6.37
N SER A 132 23.44 -1.44 -6.23
CA SER A 132 24.07 -0.69 -7.34
C SER A 132 24.52 -1.57 -8.51
N ARG A 133 24.68 -2.88 -8.28
CA ARG A 133 24.99 -3.87 -9.32
C ARG A 133 23.80 -4.23 -10.21
N SER A 134 22.58 -3.94 -9.77
CA SER A 134 21.37 -4.27 -10.51
C SER A 134 21.13 -3.27 -11.64
N LYS A 135 21.07 -3.74 -12.89
CA LYS A 135 20.73 -2.92 -14.06
C LYS A 135 19.28 -3.13 -14.48
N ARG A 136 18.65 -2.07 -14.99
CA ARG A 136 17.31 -2.18 -15.58
C ARG A 136 17.36 -2.98 -16.88
N LYS A 137 16.31 -3.76 -17.13
CA LYS A 137 16.12 -4.53 -18.36
C LYS A 137 14.68 -4.35 -18.87
N PRO A 138 14.41 -4.54 -20.18
CA PRO A 138 13.05 -4.47 -20.69
C PRO A 138 12.21 -5.66 -20.18
N PHE A 139 11.03 -5.38 -19.65
CA PHE A 139 10.02 -6.36 -19.23
C PHE A 139 8.67 -6.10 -19.90
N PRO A 140 7.84 -7.13 -20.14
CA PRO A 140 6.46 -6.94 -20.58
C PRO A 140 5.64 -6.15 -19.56
N VAL A 141 4.66 -5.37 -20.03
CA VAL A 141 3.82 -4.52 -19.15
C VAL A 141 2.95 -5.34 -18.18
N LYS A 142 2.74 -6.63 -18.45
CA LYS A 142 2.04 -7.57 -17.56
C LYS A 142 2.65 -7.67 -16.15
N HIS A 143 3.89 -7.21 -15.95
CA HIS A 143 4.54 -7.17 -14.63
C HIS A 143 4.26 -5.86 -13.86
N LEU A 144 3.57 -4.89 -14.44
CA LEU A 144 3.11 -3.71 -13.72
C LEU A 144 1.93 -4.07 -12.82
N VAL A 145 1.97 -3.53 -11.61
CA VAL A 145 0.89 -3.55 -10.63
C VAL A 145 0.62 -2.09 -10.30
N MET A 146 -0.46 -1.56 -10.85
CA MET A 146 -0.85 -0.16 -10.72
C MET A 146 -1.81 0.01 -9.55
N GLY A 147 -1.40 0.78 -8.55
CA GLY A 147 -2.30 1.30 -7.52
C GLY A 147 -2.99 2.57 -8.00
N ILE A 148 -4.21 2.81 -7.55
CA ILE A 148 -5.00 4.01 -7.92
C ILE A 148 -5.50 4.69 -6.64
N LYS A 149 -5.33 6.01 -6.59
CA LYS A 149 -5.87 6.89 -5.55
C LYS A 149 -6.31 8.20 -6.21
N CYS A 150 -7.45 8.75 -5.79
CA CYS A 150 -7.83 10.14 -6.07
C CYS A 150 -7.66 10.99 -4.81
N GLY A 151 -7.13 12.21 -4.90
CA GLY A 151 -7.11 13.20 -3.82
C GLY A 151 -7.95 14.40 -4.18
N SER A 152 -8.32 15.21 -3.19
CA SER A 152 -8.97 16.52 -3.38
C SER A 152 -10.13 16.54 -4.39
N SER A 153 -10.94 15.48 -4.44
CA SER A 153 -11.97 15.31 -5.48
C SER A 153 -12.90 16.53 -5.57
N ASP A 154 -13.16 16.94 -6.80
CA ASP A 154 -14.10 18.00 -7.18
C ASP A 154 -15.14 17.47 -8.17
N ALA A 155 -16.09 18.31 -8.59
CA ALA A 155 -17.11 17.93 -9.56
C ALA A 155 -16.51 17.47 -10.91
N SER A 156 -15.33 17.95 -11.29
CA SER A 156 -14.66 17.56 -12.54
C SER A 156 -14.01 16.17 -12.45
N SER A 157 -13.69 15.70 -11.24
CA SER A 157 -12.97 14.45 -11.00
C SER A 157 -13.71 13.24 -11.55
N GLY A 158 -15.03 13.16 -11.32
CA GLY A 158 -15.88 12.10 -11.84
C GLY A 158 -16.11 12.16 -13.36
N LEU A 159 -15.82 13.29 -14.00
CA LEU A 159 -16.07 13.55 -15.43
C LEU A 159 -14.80 13.45 -16.28
N VAL A 160 -13.64 13.72 -15.70
CA VAL A 160 -12.37 13.85 -16.44
C VAL A 160 -11.29 12.92 -15.87
N SER A 161 -10.80 13.20 -14.67
CA SER A 161 -9.59 12.54 -14.16
C SER A 161 -9.83 11.07 -13.84
N ASN A 162 -10.92 10.73 -13.13
CA ASN A 162 -11.24 9.35 -12.79
C ASN A 162 -11.60 8.50 -14.01
N PRO A 163 -12.43 8.97 -14.98
CA PRO A 163 -12.63 8.26 -16.24
C PRO A 163 -11.34 8.04 -17.05
N ALA A 164 -10.43 9.03 -17.09
CA ALA A 164 -9.14 8.89 -17.77
C ALA A 164 -8.26 7.82 -17.10
N VAL A 165 -8.23 7.79 -15.77
CA VAL A 165 -7.54 6.74 -15.00
C VAL A 165 -8.20 5.37 -15.21
N GLY A 166 -9.53 5.31 -15.29
CA GLY A 166 -10.28 4.09 -15.62
C GLY A 166 -9.93 3.54 -17.00
N ALA A 167 -9.81 4.40 -18.01
CA ALA A 167 -9.36 3.99 -19.35
C ALA A 167 -7.90 3.48 -19.34
N ALA A 168 -7.04 4.06 -18.50
CA ALA A 168 -5.67 3.56 -18.31
C ALA A 168 -5.66 2.19 -17.58
N SER A 169 -6.54 2.00 -16.60
CA SER A 169 -6.78 0.72 -15.91
C SER A 169 -7.13 -0.38 -16.91
N ASP A 170 -8.14 -0.17 -17.74
CA ASP A 170 -8.60 -1.16 -18.73
C ASP A 170 -7.51 -1.49 -19.77
N LYS A 171 -6.74 -0.48 -20.22
CA LYS A 171 -5.59 -0.68 -21.12
C LYS A 171 -4.46 -1.50 -20.48
N LEU A 172 -4.25 -1.39 -19.17
CA LEU A 172 -3.24 -2.20 -18.48
C LEU A 172 -3.74 -3.64 -18.27
N LEU A 173 -4.99 -3.80 -17.85
CA LEU A 173 -5.63 -5.09 -17.60
C LEU A 173 -5.71 -5.93 -18.87
N SER A 174 -6.12 -5.34 -20.01
CA SER A 174 -6.14 -6.01 -21.32
C SER A 174 -4.77 -6.51 -21.80
N ARG A 175 -3.67 -6.01 -21.21
CA ARG A 175 -2.29 -6.46 -21.47
C ARG A 175 -1.74 -7.39 -20.39
N GLY A 176 -2.61 -7.95 -19.55
CA GLY A 176 -2.28 -8.90 -18.48
C GLY A 176 -1.61 -8.27 -17.26
N GLY A 177 -1.69 -6.94 -17.12
CA GLY A 177 -1.25 -6.24 -15.92
C GLY A 177 -2.21 -6.44 -14.75
N THR A 178 -1.92 -5.77 -13.65
CA THR A 178 -2.73 -5.83 -12.43
C THR A 178 -3.04 -4.42 -11.98
N VAL A 179 -4.27 -4.20 -11.50
CA VAL A 179 -4.73 -2.92 -10.96
C VAL A 179 -5.31 -3.12 -9.57
N ILE A 180 -4.98 -2.21 -8.65
CA ILE A 180 -5.52 -2.17 -7.30
C ILE A 180 -6.08 -0.77 -7.07
N PHE A 181 -7.35 -0.67 -6.73
CA PHE A 181 -7.98 0.55 -6.23
C PHE A 181 -8.58 0.27 -4.85
N GLY A 182 -9.01 1.29 -4.12
CA GLY A 182 -9.60 1.08 -2.79
C GLY A 182 -10.46 2.27 -2.41
N GLU A 183 -10.36 2.65 -1.13
CA GLU A 183 -11.12 3.74 -0.53
C GLU A 183 -12.59 3.36 -0.30
N THR A 184 -12.83 2.39 0.58
CA THR A 184 -14.17 1.84 0.89
C THR A 184 -15.17 2.93 1.28
N THR A 185 -14.67 3.95 1.98
CA THR A 185 -15.42 5.15 2.38
C THR A 185 -15.83 6.06 1.21
N GLU A 186 -15.32 5.81 0.00
CA GLU A 186 -15.56 6.63 -1.21
C GLU A 186 -16.37 5.89 -2.28
N PHE A 187 -16.92 4.72 -1.98
CA PHE A 187 -17.89 4.07 -2.87
C PHE A 187 -19.16 3.62 -2.14
N LEU A 188 -19.42 4.17 -0.94
CA LEU A 188 -20.65 3.96 -0.18
C LEU A 188 -21.86 4.46 -0.97
N GLY A 189 -22.86 3.60 -1.11
CA GLY A 189 -24.02 3.83 -1.97
C GLY A 189 -23.81 3.46 -3.44
N ALA A 190 -22.58 3.11 -3.86
CA ALA A 190 -22.24 2.68 -5.20
C ALA A 190 -21.68 1.25 -5.26
N GLU A 191 -21.55 0.56 -4.13
CA GLU A 191 -20.96 -0.78 -4.03
C GLU A 191 -21.71 -1.84 -4.85
N HIS A 192 -23.03 -1.69 -5.00
CA HIS A 192 -23.84 -2.55 -5.85
C HIS A 192 -23.42 -2.51 -7.34
N LEU A 193 -22.85 -1.39 -7.82
CA LEU A 193 -22.28 -1.28 -9.17
C LEU A 193 -20.96 -2.06 -9.29
N LEU A 194 -20.14 -2.03 -8.24
CA LEU A 194 -18.90 -2.80 -8.17
C LEU A 194 -19.19 -4.30 -8.05
N ALA A 195 -20.15 -4.69 -7.21
CA ALA A 195 -20.56 -6.08 -7.02
C ALA A 195 -21.08 -6.72 -8.31
N ARG A 196 -21.81 -5.98 -9.15
CA ARG A 196 -22.22 -6.45 -10.50
C ARG A 196 -21.05 -6.77 -11.43
N ARG A 197 -19.87 -6.21 -11.17
CA ARG A 197 -18.64 -6.45 -11.95
C ARG A 197 -17.77 -7.55 -11.35
N ALA A 198 -18.15 -8.13 -10.21
CA ALA A 198 -17.39 -9.21 -9.59
C ALA A 198 -17.35 -10.46 -10.50
N VAL A 199 -16.21 -11.14 -10.54
CA VAL A 199 -16.05 -12.37 -11.35
C VAL A 199 -16.89 -13.55 -10.85
N CYS A 200 -17.32 -13.53 -9.59
CA CYS A 200 -18.17 -14.55 -8.99
C CYS A 200 -18.93 -13.99 -7.77
N GLY A 201 -19.92 -14.76 -7.29
CA GLY A 201 -20.73 -14.38 -6.13
C GLY A 201 -19.93 -14.18 -4.83
N GLU A 202 -18.83 -14.91 -4.64
CA GLU A 202 -17.96 -14.74 -3.47
C GLU A 202 -17.26 -13.38 -3.45
N VAL A 203 -16.77 -12.92 -4.61
CA VAL A 203 -16.16 -11.60 -4.72
C VAL A 203 -17.21 -10.50 -4.56
N ALA A 204 -18.41 -10.68 -5.11
CA ALA A 204 -19.53 -9.75 -4.90
C ALA A 204 -19.89 -9.62 -3.42
N ALA A 205 -20.02 -10.75 -2.70
CA ALA A 205 -20.31 -10.78 -1.27
C ALA A 205 -19.24 -10.05 -0.45
N LYS A 206 -17.96 -10.27 -0.76
CA LYS A 206 -16.85 -9.56 -0.10
C LYS A 206 -16.89 -8.04 -0.29
N ILE A 207 -17.36 -7.56 -1.45
CA ILE A 207 -17.51 -6.11 -1.70
C ILE A 207 -18.57 -5.52 -0.77
N PHE A 208 -19.70 -6.21 -0.58
CA PHE A 208 -20.71 -5.77 0.38
C PHE A 208 -20.21 -5.88 1.82
N GLU A 209 -19.49 -6.95 2.16
CA GLU A 209 -18.95 -7.19 3.50
C GLU A 209 -18.04 -6.04 3.99
N ILE A 210 -17.13 -5.56 3.14
CA ILE A 210 -16.23 -4.45 3.53
C ILE A 210 -16.98 -3.13 3.75
N VAL A 211 -18.07 -2.92 3.00
CA VAL A 211 -18.93 -1.74 3.14
C VAL A 211 -19.74 -1.82 4.43
N GLU A 212 -20.42 -2.95 4.66
CA GLU A 212 -21.18 -3.20 5.88
C GLU A 212 -20.30 -3.09 7.12
N ARG A 213 -19.07 -3.62 7.08
CA ARG A 213 -18.09 -3.51 8.16
C ARG A 213 -17.71 -2.05 8.44
N MET A 214 -17.58 -1.23 7.41
CA MET A 214 -17.31 0.20 7.56
C MET A 214 -18.51 0.93 8.16
N GLU A 215 -19.73 0.70 7.64
CA GLU A 215 -20.95 1.31 8.16
C GLU A 215 -21.19 0.94 9.63
N ASN A 216 -21.07 -0.34 9.99
CA ASN A 216 -21.20 -0.82 11.37
C ASN A 216 -20.20 -0.17 12.32
N ARG A 217 -18.95 0.03 11.87
CA ARG A 217 -17.93 0.71 12.68
C ARG A 217 -18.30 2.17 12.96
N VAL A 218 -18.93 2.83 12.00
CA VAL A 218 -19.31 4.24 12.12
C VAL A 218 -20.56 4.38 12.99
N ILE A 219 -21.54 3.50 12.82
CA ILE A 219 -22.73 3.41 13.69
C ILE A 219 -22.33 3.14 15.14
N ALA A 220 -21.36 2.26 15.38
CA ALA A 220 -20.90 1.90 16.73
C ALA A 220 -20.31 3.09 17.52
N VAL A 221 -19.85 4.15 16.85
CA VAL A 221 -19.37 5.38 17.49
C VAL A 221 -20.43 6.49 17.53
N GLY A 222 -21.68 6.18 17.14
CA GLY A 222 -22.81 7.11 17.16
C GLY A 222 -22.78 8.15 16.04
N VAL A 223 -22.03 7.91 14.96
CA VAL A 223 -21.88 8.81 13.82
C VAL A 223 -22.49 8.18 12.58
N ASP A 224 -22.91 9.00 11.62
CA ASP A 224 -23.31 8.57 10.28
C ASP A 224 -22.18 8.86 9.28
N MET A 225 -21.71 7.80 8.60
CA MET A 225 -20.64 7.92 7.61
C MET A 225 -21.08 8.76 6.41
N ARG A 226 -22.36 8.70 6.04
CA ARG A 226 -22.94 9.47 4.92
C ARG A 226 -23.03 10.95 5.22
N GLY A 227 -23.02 11.34 6.50
CA GLY A 227 -22.88 12.74 6.93
C GLY A 227 -21.42 13.22 7.01
N SER A 228 -20.45 12.31 7.05
CA SER A 228 -19.01 12.63 7.17
C SER A 228 -18.27 12.74 5.82
N GLN A 229 -18.91 12.24 4.76
CA GLN A 229 -18.45 12.33 3.38
C GLN A 229 -19.61 12.84 2.52
N PRO A 230 -19.38 13.72 1.52
CA PRO A 230 -18.09 14.26 1.08
C PRO A 230 -17.41 15.15 2.12
N THR A 231 -16.08 15.24 2.10
CA THR A 231 -15.35 16.14 3.02
C THR A 231 -15.69 17.62 2.73
N PRO A 232 -15.47 18.56 3.67
CA PRO A 232 -15.74 19.98 3.42
C PRO A 232 -15.08 20.54 2.15
N GLY A 233 -13.86 20.07 1.82
CA GLY A 233 -13.17 20.45 0.58
C GLY A 233 -13.86 19.93 -0.68
N ASN A 234 -14.46 18.74 -0.63
CA ASN A 234 -15.21 18.18 -1.77
C ASN A 234 -16.52 18.96 -2.02
N ILE A 235 -17.20 19.39 -0.95
CA ILE A 235 -18.42 20.20 -1.03
C ILE A 235 -18.11 21.57 -1.64
N GLN A 236 -17.02 22.22 -1.20
CA GLN A 236 -16.52 23.44 -1.85
C GLN A 236 -16.13 23.22 -3.32
N GLY A 237 -15.63 22.02 -3.65
CA GLY A 237 -15.35 21.57 -5.01
C GLY A 237 -16.58 21.18 -5.84
N GLY A 238 -17.80 21.36 -5.31
CA GLY A 238 -19.05 21.18 -6.05
C GLY A 238 -19.69 19.79 -5.97
N ILE A 239 -19.21 18.89 -5.11
CA ILE A 239 -19.84 17.57 -4.90
C ILE A 239 -20.89 17.67 -3.79
N THR A 240 -22.12 17.27 -4.09
CA THR A 240 -23.27 17.51 -3.21
C THR A 240 -23.61 16.34 -2.29
N THR A 241 -23.44 15.09 -2.73
CA THR A 241 -23.75 13.90 -1.92
C THR A 241 -22.64 12.84 -1.97
N ILE A 242 -22.67 11.90 -1.02
CA ILE A 242 -21.75 10.76 -1.02
C ILE A 242 -21.98 9.86 -2.24
N GLU A 243 -23.21 9.70 -2.70
CA GLU A 243 -23.55 8.92 -3.88
C GLU A 243 -22.95 9.55 -5.13
N GLU A 244 -23.05 10.87 -5.30
CA GLU A 244 -22.41 11.60 -6.40
C GLU A 244 -20.88 11.42 -6.39
N LYS A 245 -20.26 11.59 -5.22
CA LYS A 245 -18.82 11.34 -5.03
C LYS A 245 -18.47 9.90 -5.44
N SER A 246 -19.27 8.95 -4.97
CA SER A 246 -19.03 7.52 -5.14
C SER A 246 -19.12 7.10 -6.59
N LEU A 247 -20.10 7.61 -7.34
CA LEU A 247 -20.23 7.38 -8.77
C LEU A 247 -18.99 7.88 -9.52
N GLY A 248 -18.49 9.07 -9.20
CA GLY A 248 -17.26 9.59 -9.78
C GLY A 248 -16.01 8.81 -9.35
N ALA A 249 -15.95 8.34 -8.11
CA ALA A 249 -14.82 7.62 -7.55
C ALA A 249 -14.67 6.22 -8.17
N ILE A 250 -15.76 5.46 -8.36
CA ILE A 250 -15.68 4.11 -8.93
C ILE A 250 -15.21 4.10 -10.38
N CYS A 251 -15.38 5.20 -11.13
CA CYS A 251 -14.90 5.33 -12.51
C CYS A 251 -13.39 5.09 -12.65
N LYS A 252 -12.60 5.36 -11.61
CA LYS A 252 -11.14 5.14 -11.62
C LYS A 252 -10.76 3.66 -11.79
N SER A 253 -11.66 2.74 -11.44
CA SER A 253 -11.45 1.30 -11.59
C SER A 253 -11.61 0.81 -13.04
N GLY A 254 -12.15 1.64 -13.94
CA GLY A 254 -12.46 1.25 -15.32
C GLY A 254 -13.72 0.38 -15.41
N SER A 255 -13.78 -0.47 -16.43
CA SER A 255 -14.96 -1.29 -16.76
C SER A 255 -14.72 -2.80 -16.58
N MET A 256 -13.48 -3.25 -16.43
CA MET A 256 -13.13 -4.66 -16.35
C MET A 256 -13.70 -5.36 -15.09
N PRO A 257 -13.88 -6.70 -15.12
CA PRO A 257 -14.34 -7.46 -13.97
C PRO A 257 -13.39 -7.38 -12.76
N ILE A 258 -13.96 -7.41 -11.55
CA ILE A 258 -13.22 -7.38 -10.28
C ILE A 258 -12.90 -8.80 -9.84
N ASN A 259 -11.62 -9.10 -9.72
CA ASN A 259 -11.08 -10.44 -9.44
C ASN A 259 -10.97 -10.76 -7.95
N GLY A 260 -10.96 -9.75 -7.08
CA GLY A 260 -10.88 -9.97 -5.64
C GLY A 260 -10.90 -8.70 -4.81
N VAL A 261 -11.06 -8.91 -3.50
CA VAL A 261 -10.99 -7.89 -2.46
C VAL A 261 -9.85 -8.28 -1.51
N LEU A 262 -8.96 -7.34 -1.22
CA LEU A 262 -7.78 -7.50 -0.36
C LEU A 262 -8.04 -6.81 0.97
N GLU A 263 -7.66 -7.48 2.06
CA GLU A 263 -7.60 -6.85 3.38
C GLU A 263 -6.41 -5.90 3.49
N TYR A 264 -6.47 -4.95 4.43
CA TYR A 264 -5.36 -4.02 4.64
C TYR A 264 -4.11 -4.76 5.15
N GLY A 265 -3.02 -4.69 4.37
CA GLY A 265 -1.77 -5.43 4.63
C GLY A 265 -1.68 -6.77 3.89
N GLU A 266 -2.74 -7.18 3.20
CA GLU A 266 -2.72 -8.34 2.33
C GLU A 266 -1.93 -8.05 1.03
N MET A 267 -1.11 -9.00 0.62
CA MET A 267 -0.38 -8.93 -0.64
C MET A 267 -1.18 -9.56 -1.77
N ILE A 268 -1.18 -8.92 -2.92
CA ILE A 268 -1.91 -9.42 -4.08
C ILE A 268 -1.42 -10.81 -4.51
N SER A 269 -2.38 -11.70 -4.75
CA SER A 269 -2.17 -12.98 -5.43
C SER A 269 -2.94 -12.96 -6.75
N GLY A 270 -2.29 -13.36 -7.84
CA GLY A 270 -2.91 -13.39 -9.17
C GLY A 270 -2.82 -12.10 -9.98
N LYS A 271 -3.69 -12.01 -11.00
CA LYS A 271 -3.76 -10.96 -12.03
C LYS A 271 -5.18 -10.45 -12.17
N GLY A 272 -5.32 -9.22 -12.65
CA GLY A 272 -6.63 -8.57 -12.84
C GLY A 272 -6.84 -7.34 -11.96
N LEU A 273 -8.10 -7.01 -11.70
CA LEU A 273 -8.54 -5.83 -10.96
C LEU A 273 -8.94 -6.20 -9.53
N PHE A 274 -8.39 -5.52 -8.54
CA PHE A 274 -8.63 -5.80 -7.12
C PHE A 274 -9.08 -4.54 -6.38
N ILE A 275 -9.96 -4.72 -5.39
CA ILE A 275 -10.27 -3.72 -4.38
C ILE A 275 -9.35 -3.97 -3.18
N LEU A 276 -8.78 -2.93 -2.60
CA LEU A 276 -8.13 -2.95 -1.29
C LEU A 276 -9.07 -2.27 -0.29
N ASP A 277 -9.50 -2.99 0.74
CA ASP A 277 -10.26 -2.38 1.83
C ASP A 277 -9.35 -1.42 2.61
N SER A 278 -9.61 -0.13 2.44
CA SER A 278 -8.87 0.93 3.11
C SER A 278 -9.75 2.17 3.31
N PRO A 279 -9.40 3.01 4.29
CA PRO A 279 -9.92 4.37 4.35
C PRO A 279 -9.51 5.21 3.13
N GLY A 280 -10.23 6.30 2.89
CA GLY A 280 -9.90 7.28 1.83
C GLY A 280 -8.72 8.21 2.14
N LYS A 281 -8.13 8.16 3.33
CA LYS A 281 -7.01 9.03 3.71
C LYS A 281 -5.75 8.69 2.92
N GLU A 282 -5.11 9.69 2.31
CA GLU A 282 -4.05 9.49 1.31
C GLU A 282 -2.88 8.65 1.83
N ALA A 283 -2.36 8.97 3.01
CA ALA A 283 -1.21 8.28 3.58
C ALA A 283 -1.50 6.78 3.86
N GLU A 284 -2.75 6.45 4.20
CA GLU A 284 -3.16 5.08 4.52
C GLU A 284 -3.31 4.25 3.25
N ILE A 285 -4.16 4.65 2.31
CA ILE A 285 -4.31 3.92 1.03
C ILE A 285 -3.00 3.80 0.25
N MET A 286 -2.16 4.84 0.17
CA MET A 286 -0.86 4.72 -0.52
C MET A 286 0.08 3.72 0.17
N THR A 287 0.03 3.62 1.50
CA THR A 287 0.77 2.62 2.26
C THR A 287 0.23 1.22 1.99
N GLY A 288 -1.10 1.06 2.02
CA GLY A 288 -1.79 -0.19 1.73
C GLY A 288 -1.51 -0.70 0.30
N LEU A 289 -1.62 0.16 -0.72
CA LEU A 289 -1.30 -0.17 -2.12
C LEU A 289 0.17 -0.60 -2.26
N SER A 290 1.08 0.12 -1.60
CA SER A 290 2.50 -0.22 -1.59
C SER A 290 2.74 -1.58 -0.91
N ALA A 291 2.10 -1.85 0.23
CA ALA A 291 2.20 -3.12 0.94
C ALA A 291 1.58 -4.28 0.13
N ALA A 292 0.48 -4.03 -0.56
CA ALA A 292 -0.17 -4.99 -1.47
C ALA A 292 0.72 -5.35 -2.67
N GLY A 293 1.65 -4.46 -3.03
CA GLY A 293 2.68 -4.72 -4.01
C GLY A 293 2.62 -3.88 -5.27
N ALA A 294 1.87 -2.77 -5.26
CA ALA A 294 1.86 -1.79 -6.34
C ALA A 294 3.29 -1.29 -6.61
N ASN A 295 3.75 -1.37 -7.85
CA ASN A 295 5.05 -0.87 -8.27
C ASN A 295 4.95 0.46 -9.04
N LEU A 296 3.73 0.93 -9.28
CA LEU A 296 3.36 2.23 -9.79
C LEU A 296 2.06 2.64 -9.08
N ILE A 297 1.93 3.90 -8.67
CA ILE A 297 0.67 4.45 -8.16
C ILE A 297 0.31 5.66 -9.01
N VAL A 298 -0.92 5.70 -9.49
CA VAL A 298 -1.50 6.86 -10.17
C VAL A 298 -2.35 7.62 -9.15
N PHE A 299 -2.05 8.90 -9.00
CA PHE A 299 -2.76 9.81 -8.12
C PHE A 299 -3.45 10.88 -8.97
N SER A 300 -4.78 10.88 -9.03
CA SER A 300 -5.56 11.98 -9.62
C SER A 300 -5.86 13.02 -8.56
N THR A 301 -5.82 14.31 -8.91
CA THR A 301 -6.16 15.45 -8.05
C THR A 301 -6.58 16.63 -8.90
#